data_AF-A0A5D2LXV9-F1
#
_entry.id   AF-A0A5D2LXV9-F1
#
_cell.length_a   1.000
_cell.length_b   1.000
_cell.length_c   1.000
_cell.angle_alpha   90.00
_cell.angle_beta   90.00
_cell.angle_gamma   90.00
#
_symmetry.space_group_name_H-M   'P 1'
#
loop_
_entity.id
_entity.type
_entity.pdbx_description
1 polymer ?
#
loop_
_entity_poly.entity_id
_entity_poly.type
_entity_poly.pdbx_seq_one_letter_code
_entity_poly.pdbx_strand_id
1 'polypeptide(L)' 'MKHVEIDHQFVREKIHAGLLQVNFIPSEQQIADVLTKPITPKMFSAFRHALGVLSLNELKTQKSIS' A
#
# COMPACT_ATOMS: atom_id res chain seq x y z
N MET A 1 2.57 -19.66 -17.68
CA MET A 1 3.73 -18.75 -17.71
C MET A 1 3.63 -17.64 -18.77
N LYS A 2 3.01 -17.87 -19.95
CA LYS A 2 2.77 -16.81 -20.95
C LYS A 2 2.00 -15.58 -20.45
N HIS A 3 1.12 -15.74 -19.45
CA HIS A 3 0.31 -14.63 -18.92
C HIS A 3 1.15 -13.50 -18.30
N VAL A 4 2.21 -13.83 -17.54
CA VAL A 4 3.06 -12.82 -16.88
C VAL A 4 3.85 -12.01 -17.90
N GLU A 5 4.31 -12.63 -18.98
CA GLU A 5 5.02 -11.92 -20.06
C GLU A 5 4.11 -10.95 -20.82
N ILE A 6 2.84 -11.35 -21.05
CA ILE A 6 1.84 -10.49 -21.69
C ILE A 6 1.50 -9.29 -20.81
N ASP A 7 1.26 -9.51 -19.51
CA ASP A 7 0.92 -8.44 -18.57
C ASP A 7 2.07 -7.43 -18.43
N HIS A 8 3.31 -7.91 -18.35
CA HIS A 8 4.49 -7.06 -18.28
C HIS A 8 4.64 -6.20 -19.55
N GLN A 9 4.48 -6.80 -20.74
CA GLN A 9 4.60 -6.08 -22.00
C GLN A 9 3.50 -5.02 -22.14
N PHE A 10 2.26 -5.33 -21.75
CA PHE A 10 1.16 -4.37 -21.76
C PHE A 10 1.44 -3.15 -20.87
N VAL A 11 1.86 -3.37 -19.62
CA VAL A 11 2.21 -2.27 -18.70
C VAL A 11 3.36 -1.44 -19.27
N ARG A 12 4.38 -2.09 -19.83
CA ARG A 12 5.53 -1.43 -20.44
C ARG A 12 5.10 -0.51 -21.59
N GLU A 13 4.22 -0.98 -22.48
CA GLU A 13 3.72 -0.16 -23.59
C GLU A 13 2.94 1.07 -23.12
N LYS A 14 2.12 0.94 -22.07
CA LYS A 14 1.40 2.07 -21.47
C LYS A 14 2.34 3.13 -20.89
N ILE A 15 3.45 2.71 -20.30
CA ILE A 15 4.49 3.63 -19.81
C ILE A 15 5.17 4.35 -20.97
N HIS A 16 5.58 3.63 -22.02
CA HIS A 16 6.23 4.26 -23.20
C HIS A 16 5.30 5.23 -23.93
N ALA A 17 4.01 4.94 -23.96
CA ALA A 17 2.99 5.84 -24.51
C ALA A 17 2.67 7.04 -23.61
N GLY A 18 3.29 7.15 -22.43
CA GLY A 18 3.03 8.23 -21.45
C GLY A 18 1.66 8.15 -20.78
N LEU A 19 0.93 7.04 -20.95
CA LEU A 19 -0.40 6.81 -20.37
C LEU A 19 -0.33 6.34 -18.91
N LEU A 20 0.84 5.84 -18.48
CA LEU A 20 1.08 5.38 -17.12
C LEU A 20 2.44 5.89 -16.64
N GLN A 21 2.46 6.51 -15.46
CA GLN A 21 3.69 6.88 -14.76
C GLN A 21 3.94 5.89 -13.62
N VAL A 22 5.16 5.39 -13.52
CA VAL A 22 5.59 4.50 -12.42
C VAL A 22 6.57 5.25 -11.54
N ASN A 23 6.27 5.33 -10.26
CA ASN A 23 7.15 5.91 -9.26
C ASN A 23 7.51 4.83 -8.23
N PHE A 24 8.78 4.81 -7.84
CA PHE A 24 9.22 3.95 -6.75
C PHE A 24 8.70 4.49 -5.41
N ILE A 25 8.13 3.60 -4.60
CA ILE A 25 7.71 3.89 -3.24
C ILE A 25 8.40 2.84 -2.36
N PRO A 26 9.20 3.25 -1.34
CA PRO A 26 9.77 2.32 -0.37
C PRO A 26 8.70 1.44 0.25
N SER A 27 9.01 0.18 0.54
CA SER A 27 8.03 -0.77 1.05
C SER A 27 7.35 -0.28 2.33
N GLU A 28 8.05 0.45 3.20
CA GLU A 28 7.52 1.04 4.43
C GLU A 28 6.49 2.16 4.19
N GLN A 29 6.35 2.62 2.95
CA GLN A 29 5.42 3.67 2.53
C GLN A 29 4.34 3.14 1.56
N GLN A 30 4.40 1.86 1.17
CA GLN A 30 3.42 1.22 0.30
C GLN A 30 2.17 0.78 1.09
N ILE A 31 1.41 1.74 1.62
CA ILE A 31 0.26 1.49 2.51
C ILE A 31 -0.77 0.51 1.91
N ALA A 32 -0.95 0.51 0.58
CA ALA A 32 -1.86 -0.40 -0.13
C ALA A 32 -1.54 -1.90 0.04
N ASP A 33 -0.31 -2.23 0.43
CA ASP A 33 0.10 -3.62 0.68
C ASP A 33 -0.73 -4.29 1.78
N VAL A 34 -1.27 -3.50 2.72
CA VAL A 34 -2.16 -4.00 3.79
C VAL A 34 -3.42 -4.69 3.25
N LEU A 35 -3.86 -4.32 2.04
CA LEU A 35 -5.08 -4.86 1.43
C LEU A 35 -4.80 -5.97 0.40
N THR A 36 -3.55 -6.11 -0.04
CA THR A 36 -3.21 -6.93 -1.22
C THR A 36 -2.19 -8.03 -0.95
N LYS A 37 -1.47 -7.96 0.17
CA LYS A 37 -0.38 -8.89 0.49
C LYS A 37 -0.48 -9.41 1.93
N PRO A 38 -0.02 -10.65 2.19
CA PRO A 38 0.28 -11.08 3.55
C PRO A 38 1.55 -10.36 4.02
N ILE A 39 1.40 -9.39 4.93
CA ILE A 39 2.51 -8.59 5.49
C ILE A 39 2.76 -8.93 6.96
N THR A 40 3.94 -8.54 7.46
CA THR A 40 4.28 -8.76 8.88
C THR A 40 3.36 -7.97 9.81
N PRO A 41 3.11 -8.45 11.06
CA PRO A 41 2.28 -7.71 12.02
C PRO A 41 2.77 -6.28 12.30
N LYS A 42 4.09 -6.07 12.26
CA LYS A 42 4.70 -4.74 12.44
C LYS A 42 4.31 -3.79 11.30
N MET A 43 4.43 -4.23 10.05
CA MET A 43 4.02 -3.42 8.89
C MET A 43 2.50 -3.20 8.87
N PHE A 44 1.72 -4.22 9.21
CA PHE A 44 0.27 -4.09 9.32
C PHE A 44 -0.13 -3.01 10.32
N SER A 45 0.47 -3.01 11.51
CA SER A 45 0.21 -1.99 12.54
C SER A 45 0.52 -0.57 12.02
N ALA A 46 1.67 -0.38 11.36
CA ALA A 46 2.06 0.90 10.79
C ALA A 46 1.10 1.38 9.69
N PHE A 47 0.77 0.52 8.72
CA PHE A 47 -0.14 0.87 7.63
C PHE A 47 -1.57 1.09 8.10
N ARG A 48 -2.04 0.30 9.07
CA ARG A 48 -3.35 0.48 9.69
C ARG A 48 -3.46 1.88 10.32
N HIS A 49 -2.42 2.30 11.03
CA HIS A 49 -2.37 3.64 11.61
C HIS A 49 -2.32 4.73 10.54
N ALA A 50 -1.53 4.54 9.47
CA ALA A 50 -1.46 5.47 8.35
C ALA A 50 -2.79 5.62 7.59
N LEU A 51 -3.63 4.58 7.58
CA LEU A 51 -5.01 4.61 7.06
C LEU A 51 -6.02 5.26 8.04
N GLY A 52 -5.60 5.67 9.23
CA GLY A 52 -6.48 6.19 10.27
C GLY A 52 -7.38 5.12 10.91
N VAL A 53 -7.09 3.84 10.68
CA VAL A 53 -7.82 2.75 11.31
C VAL A 53 -7.26 2.58 12.73
N LEU A 54 -8.03 3.03 13.71
CA LEU A 54 -7.67 2.99 15.13
C LEU A 54 -8.58 2.01 15.88
N SER A 55 -8.03 1.38 16.92
CA SER A 55 -8.84 0.60 17.85
C SER A 55 -9.58 1.54 18.80
N LEU A 56 -10.62 1.03 19.44
CA LEU A 56 -11.36 1.78 20.46
C LEU A 56 -10.46 2.25 21.61
N ASN A 57 -9.40 1.51 21.92
CA ASN A 57 -8.46 1.90 22.98
C ASN A 57 -7.60 3.09 22.55
N GLU A 58 -7.10 3.09 21.30
CA GLU A 58 -6.31 4.20 20.75
C GLU A 58 -7.14 5.49 20.61
N LEU A 59 -8.42 5.36 20.26
CA LEU A 59 -9.35 6.50 20.18
C LEU A 59 -9.63 7.13 21.55
N LYS A 60 -9.73 6.30 22.60
CA LYS A 60 -9.93 6.77 23.98
C LYS A 60 -8.72 7.54 24.50
N THR A 61 -7.51 7.10 24.18
CA THR A 61 -6.27 7.82 24.54
C THR A 61 -6.15 9.17 23.86
N GLN A 62 -6.68 9.36 22.64
CA GLN A 62 -6.69 10.66 21.97
C GLN A 62 -7.72 11.63 22.56
N LYS A 63 -8.91 11.13 22.92
CA LYS A 63 -9.97 11.96 23.54
C LYS A 63 -9.66 12.41 24.96
N SER A 64 -8.76 11.72 25.68
CA SER A 64 -8.39 12.11 27.05
C SER A 64 -7.33 13.21 27.11
N ILE A 65 -6.79 13.63 25.96
CA ILE A 65 -5.74 14.67 25.83
C ILE A 65 -6.33 15.97 25.21
N SER A 66 -7.61 15.96 24.79
CA SER A 66 -8.37 17.13 24.33
C SER A 66 -9.44 17.51 25.35
#